data_AF-A0AAW1LC60-F1
#
_entry.id   AF-A0AAW1LC60-F1
#
_cell.length_a   1.000
_cell.length_b   1.000
_cell.length_c   1.000
_cell.angle_alpha   90.00
_cell.angle_beta   90.00
_cell.angle_gamma   90.00
#
_symmetry.space_group_name_H-M   'P 1'
#
loop_
_entity.id
_entity.type
_entity.pdbx_description
1 polymer ?
#
loop_
_entity_poly.entity_id
_entity_poly.type
_entity_poly.pdbx_seq_one_letter_code
_entity_poly.pdbx_strand_id
1 'polypeptide(L)' 'MLSCSDSGKIVESCYLSNWYELNLKSQKFLIILMERAKRPLAMHLYKLVFLSLESLAVIVQWSYSLFALIRAKYN' A
#
# COMPACT_ATOMS: atom_id res chain seq x y z
N MET A 1 -0.46 -11.09 14.25
CA MET A 1 -1.88 -10.84 13.89
C MET A 1 -2.28 -9.42 14.31
N LEU A 2 -1.63 -8.38 13.76
CA LEU A 2 -1.83 -6.98 14.21
C LEU A 2 -1.61 -5.90 13.13
N SER A 3 -1.37 -6.24 11.85
CA SER A 3 -0.97 -5.23 10.86
C SER A 3 -2.12 -4.52 10.12
N CYS A 4 -3.38 -4.97 10.26
CA CYS A 4 -4.48 -4.48 9.40
C CYS A 4 -5.47 -3.53 10.12
N SER A 5 -5.38 -3.41 11.45
CA SER A 5 -6.34 -2.64 12.26
C SER A 5 -6.02 -1.14 12.33
N ASP A 6 -4.76 -0.74 12.10
CA ASP A 6 -4.34 0.66 12.23
C ASP A 6 -4.54 1.48 10.95
N SER A 7 -4.52 0.85 9.76
CA SER A 7 -4.78 1.55 8.50
C SER A 7 -6.18 2.15 8.40
N GLY A 8 -7.19 1.51 9.02
CA GLY A 8 -8.56 2.05 9.07
C GLY A 8 -8.68 3.31 9.93
N LYS A 9 -7.96 3.36 11.05
CA LYS A 9 -7.95 4.50 11.98
C LYS A 9 -7.34 5.75 11.36
N ILE A 10 -6.33 5.58 10.49
CA ILE A 10 -5.70 6.70 9.77
C ILE A 10 -6.73 7.35 8.84
N VAL A 11 -7.48 6.56 8.08
CA VAL A 11 -8.53 7.06 7.18
C VAL A 11 -9.64 7.75 7.98
N GLU A 12 -10.08 7.15 9.08
CA GLU A 12 -11.09 7.70 9.99
C GLU A 12 -10.65 9.04 10.59
N SER A 13 -9.42 9.14 11.09
CA SER A 13 -8.85 10.40 11.58
C SER A 13 -8.73 11.47 10.50
N CYS A 14 -8.46 11.06 9.25
CA CYS A 14 -8.45 11.94 8.08
C CYS A 14 -9.86 12.49 7.79
N TYR A 15 -10.89 11.64 7.88
CA TYR A 15 -12.29 12.05 7.74
C TYR A 15 -12.73 13.03 8.83
N LEU A 16 -12.23 12.85 10.06
CA LEU A 16 -12.51 13.71 11.21
C LEU A 16 -11.68 15.01 11.24
N SER A 17 -10.68 15.15 10.37
CA SER A 17 -9.88 16.37 10.25
C SER A 17 -10.63 17.47 9.49
N ASN A 18 -10.26 18.75 9.66
CA ASN A 18 -10.79 19.89 8.88
C ASN A 18 -10.27 19.90 7.43
N TRP A 19 -10.42 18.80 6.71
CA TRP A 19 -9.90 18.61 5.34
C TRP A 19 -10.51 19.58 4.31
N TYR A 20 -11.63 20.23 4.65
CA TYR A 20 -12.33 21.22 3.84
C TYR A 20 -11.74 22.63 3.95
N GLU A 21 -10.92 22.91 4.96
CA GLU A 21 -10.18 24.19 5.11
C GLU A 21 -8.82 24.17 4.39
N LEU A 22 -8.43 23.02 3.84
CA LEU A 22 -7.19 22.86 3.11
C LEU A 22 -7.29 23.42 1.69
N ASN A 23 -6.13 23.83 1.15
CA ASN A 23 -6.01 24.23 -0.25
C ASN A 23 -6.64 23.19 -1.20
N LEU A 24 -7.30 23.65 -2.26
CA LEU A 24 -8.00 22.80 -3.25
C LEU A 24 -7.14 21.64 -3.79
N LYS A 25 -5.83 21.84 -3.92
CA LYS A 25 -4.88 20.80 -4.35
C LYS A 25 -4.73 19.68 -3.31
N SER A 26 -4.60 20.06 -2.04
CA SER A 26 -4.49 19.13 -0.92
C SER A 26 -5.81 18.43 -0.63
N GLN A 27 -6.94 19.13 -0.76
CA GLN A 27 -8.28 18.55 -0.63
C GLN A 27 -8.53 17.45 -1.66
N LYS A 28 -8.21 17.70 -2.94
CA LYS A 28 -8.32 16.69 -4.01
C LYS A 28 -7.44 15.47 -3.73
N PHE A 29 -6.22 15.70 -3.27
CA PHE A 29 -5.29 14.63 -2.92
C PHE A 29 -5.82 13.77 -1.76
N LEU A 30 -6.34 14.41 -0.71
CA LEU A 30 -6.96 13.76 0.44
C LEU A 30 -8.18 12.93 0.05
N ILE A 31 -9.07 13.46 -0.80
CA ILE A 31 -10.23 12.72 -1.29
C ILE A 31 -9.80 11.47 -2.08
N ILE A 32 -8.80 11.60 -2.96
CA ILE A 32 -8.26 10.46 -3.72
C ILE A 32 -7.66 9.41 -2.76
N LEU A 33 -6.88 9.85 -1.77
CA LEU A 33 -6.26 8.98 -0.78
C LEU A 33 -7.31 8.24 0.06
N MET A 34 -8.33 8.94 0.55
CA MET A 34 -9.45 8.33 1.29
C MET A 34 -10.25 7.36 0.42
N GLU A 35 -10.48 7.69 -0.85
CA GLU A 35 -11.22 6.83 -1.80
C GLU A 35 -10.42 5.57 -2.19
N ARG A 36 -9.09 5.68 -2.29
CA ARG A 36 -8.20 4.52 -2.47
C ARG A 36 -8.13 3.67 -1.21
N ALA A 37 -8.11 4.28 -0.03
CA ALA A 37 -8.05 3.58 1.24
C ALA A 37 -9.38 2.95 1.67
N LYS A 38 -10.52 3.50 1.21
CA LYS A 38 -11.87 2.89 1.29
C LYS A 38 -12.04 1.63 0.44
N ARG A 39 -11.09 1.33 -0.45
CA ARG A 39 -10.97 0.04 -1.12
C ARG A 39 -9.91 -0.84 -0.44
N PRO A 40 -9.99 -1.17 0.87
CA PRO A 40 -9.09 -2.18 1.38
C PRO A 40 -9.62 -3.53 0.88
N LEU A 41 -8.71 -4.32 0.31
CA LEU A 41 -8.77 -5.77 0.45
C LEU A 41 -9.96 -6.56 -0.14
N ALA A 42 -11.04 -5.98 -0.67
CA ALA A 42 -12.17 -6.80 -1.13
C ALA A 42 -11.86 -7.58 -2.43
N MET A 43 -10.84 -7.16 -3.18
CA MET A 43 -10.22 -7.97 -4.24
C MET A 43 -9.15 -8.94 -3.69
N HIS A 44 -9.24 -9.35 -2.42
CA HIS A 44 -8.55 -10.54 -1.90
C HIS A 44 -9.33 -11.82 -2.22
N LEU A 45 -10.06 -11.85 -3.34
CA LEU A 45 -10.55 -13.10 -3.85
C LEU A 45 -9.37 -13.81 -4.55
N TYR A 46 -8.63 -14.57 -3.73
CA TYR A 46 -8.05 -15.90 -4.03
C TYR A 46 -6.56 -16.14 -3.74
N LYS A 47 -5.59 -15.23 -3.93
CA LYS A 47 -4.16 -15.68 -3.84
C LYS A 47 -3.00 -14.69 -3.70
N LEU A 48 -3.19 -13.37 -3.67
CA LEU A 48 -2.07 -12.43 -3.63
C LEU A 48 -2.20 -11.48 -2.44
N VAL A 49 -1.76 -12.01 -1.30
CA VAL A 49 -1.56 -11.29 -0.05
C VAL A 49 -0.44 -10.26 -0.25
N PHE A 50 -0.80 -9.06 -0.70
CA PHE A 50 0.02 -7.88 -0.45
C PHE A 50 -0.54 -7.17 0.79
N LEU A 51 -0.44 -7.85 1.93
CA LEU A 51 -0.88 -7.32 3.23
C LEU A 51 0.24 -6.60 3.99
N SER A 52 1.46 -6.53 3.46
CA SER A 52 2.50 -5.63 3.95
C SER A 52 3.49 -5.25 2.84
N LEU A 53 4.00 -4.02 2.88
CA LEU A 53 5.11 -3.56 2.01
C LEU A 53 6.35 -4.46 2.16
N GLU A 54 6.49 -5.07 3.33
CA GLU A 54 7.53 -6.02 3.66
C GLU A 54 7.46 -7.32 2.82
N SER A 55 6.27 -7.92 2.64
CA SER A 55 6.16 -9.14 1.82
C SER A 55 6.46 -8.86 0.34
N LEU A 56 6.08 -7.67 -0.14
CA LEU A 56 6.45 -7.18 -1.48
C LEU A 56 7.97 -7.02 -1.63
N ALA A 57 8.62 -6.38 -0.66
CA ALA A 57 10.06 -6.15 -0.67
C ALA A 57 10.84 -7.47 -0.70
N VAL A 58 10.39 -8.46 0.09
CA VAL A 58 10.98 -9.80 0.10
C VAL A 58 10.88 -10.44 -1.28
N ILE A 59 9.70 -10.44 -1.93
CA ILE A 59 9.53 -11.00 -3.28
C ILE A 59 10.48 -10.34 -4.29
N VAL A 60 10.57 -9.01 -4.27
CA VAL A 60 11.47 -8.25 -5.15
C VAL A 60 12.93 -8.62 -4.89
N GLN A 61 13.34 -8.74 -3.63
CA GLN A 61 14.69 -9.14 -3.25
C GLN A 61 15.05 -10.54 -3.77
N TRP A 62 14.14 -11.52 -3.64
CA TRP A 62 14.35 -12.86 -4.19
C TRP A 62 14.47 -12.86 -5.71
N SER A 63 13.58 -12.13 -6.39
CA SER A 63 13.60 -12.02 -7.85
C SER A 63 14.90 -11.37 -8.36
N TYR A 64 15.39 -10.34 -7.67
CA TYR A 64 16.63 -9.67 -8.00
C TYR A 64 17.85 -10.55 -7.74
N SER A 65 17.85 -11.32 -6.64
CA SER A 65 18.92 -12.27 -6.32
C SER A 65 19.02 -13.35 -7.39
N LEU A 66 17.88 -13.91 -7.82
CA LEU A 66 17.82 -14.86 -8.93
C LEU A 66 18.35 -14.24 -10.23
N PHE A 67 17.89 -13.03 -10.56
CA PHE A 67 18.35 -12.29 -11.73
C PHE A 67 19.86 -12.05 -11.71
N ALA A 68 20.41 -11.63 -10.56
CA ALA A 68 21.83 -11.39 -10.38
C ALA A 68 22.66 -12.66 -10.57
N LEU A 69 22.18 -13.81 -10.06
CA LEU A 69 22.84 -15.11 -10.26
C LEU A 69 22.84 -15.53 -11.73
N ILE A 70 21.70 -15.38 -12.43
CA ILE A 70 21.62 -15.67 -13.86
C ILE A 70 22.58 -14.76 -14.62
N ARG A 71 22.58 -13.45 -14.31
CA ARG A 71 23.48 -12.48 -14.93
C ARG A 71 24.95 -12.80 -14.67
N ALA A 72 25.31 -13.20 -13.46
CA ALA A 72 26.68 -13.57 -13.09
C ALA A 72 27.15 -14.88 -13.75
N LYS A 73 26.22 -15.77 -14.12
CA LYS A 73 26.53 -17.01 -14.85
C LYS A 73 26.72 -16.79 -16.35
N TYR A 74 25.97 -15.86 -16.94
CA TYR A 74 25.95 -15.59 -18.38
C TYR A 74 26.79 -14.37 -18.81
N ASN A 75 27.57 -13.81 -17.88
CA ASN A 75 28.52 -12.72 -18.10
C ASN A 75 29.92 -13.20 -17.76
#